data_AF-A0A1I4RDT5-F1
#
_entry.id   AF-A0A1I4RDT5-F1
#
_cell.length_a   1.000
_cell.length_b   1.000
_cell.length_c   1.000
_cell.angle_alpha   90.00
_cell.angle_beta   90.00
_cell.angle_gamma   90.00
#
_symmetry.space_group_name_H-M   'P 1'
#
loop_
_entity.id
_entity.type
_entity.pdbx_description
1 polymer ?
#
loop_
_entity_poly.entity_id
_entity_poly.type
_entity_poly.pdbx_seq_one_letter_code
_entity_poly.pdbx_strand_id
1 'polypeptide(L)'
;MKQWLFGTEQIATTAALFPHEAYKGDIVTDLFGDTSYFADAAAFWALQNVAIASLRDDLGAKGWKVSMLDKGTRFPSWQYDEASLEEGGEAFIEVRNNGEVEVHEGYRVYAGRCSPGKPDKAGGAPQAARSELTKAAENYLALHRHAIVGAELLVHPGIALRLAVAHMIGSSPLWSVKPDPQRADKETTGQSVAASPAQLALDSEQDTVLELLQIEKSYYGTVTRGNGDAFTAVSLFARLLALPEETVLRILALVMAETLAAGSILTEAAGLAMKPDVKRWWKLDDVLLDLLKDRAAINALLSEIAGKAVADANVSEPGKVQKKIIHDCLNGEGRERADGFVPRYMSFPIGHYDPNKTLEIARASESINDLFT
;
A
#
# COMPACT_ATOMS: atom_id res chain seq x y z
N MET A 1 25.14 -56.62 -32.03
CA MET A 1 23.97 -56.97 -32.88
C MET A 1 22.74 -57.25 -32.00
N LYS A 2 22.29 -56.26 -31.19
CA LYS A 2 21.06 -56.33 -30.35
C LYS A 2 20.25 -55.01 -30.33
N GLN A 3 20.76 -53.90 -30.88
CA GLN A 3 20.12 -52.57 -30.81
C GLN A 3 19.00 -52.31 -31.84
N TRP A 4 18.90 -53.11 -32.91
CA TRP A 4 17.95 -52.85 -34.00
C TRP A 4 16.54 -53.42 -33.76
N LEU A 5 16.37 -54.30 -32.75
CA LEU A 5 15.06 -54.89 -32.41
C LEU A 5 14.31 -54.12 -31.31
N PHE A 6 14.99 -53.35 -30.45
CA PHE A 6 14.44 -52.93 -29.16
C PHE A 6 14.30 -51.41 -28.96
N GLY A 7 14.61 -50.60 -29.97
CA GLY A 7 14.79 -49.16 -29.71
C GLY A 7 15.88 -48.92 -28.65
N THR A 8 16.07 -47.69 -28.23
CA THR A 8 17.27 -47.28 -27.48
C THR A 8 17.31 -47.70 -26.01
N GLU A 9 16.25 -48.30 -25.45
CA GLU A 9 16.17 -48.70 -24.04
C GLU A 9 15.54 -50.10 -23.89
N GLN A 10 16.29 -51.07 -23.37
CA GLN A 10 15.77 -52.41 -23.06
C GLN A 10 15.16 -52.41 -21.66
N ILE A 11 13.83 -52.45 -21.58
CA ILE A 11 13.07 -52.49 -20.31
C ILE A 11 12.56 -53.91 -20.11
N ALA A 12 13.07 -54.59 -19.09
CA ALA A 12 12.66 -55.95 -18.75
C ALA A 12 11.22 -55.96 -18.21
N THR A 13 10.46 -57.01 -18.50
CA THR A 13 9.09 -57.15 -17.97
C THR A 13 9.04 -57.23 -16.45
N THR A 14 10.13 -57.62 -15.80
CA THR A 14 10.29 -57.64 -14.34
C THR A 14 10.33 -56.26 -13.70
N ALA A 15 10.58 -55.20 -14.46
CA ALA A 15 10.60 -53.82 -13.96
C ALA A 15 9.20 -53.19 -13.87
N ALA A 16 8.16 -53.84 -14.38
CA ALA A 16 6.80 -53.31 -14.36
C ALA A 16 6.20 -53.32 -12.95
N LEU A 17 5.73 -52.16 -12.49
CA LEU A 17 4.91 -52.02 -11.27
C LEU A 17 3.42 -52.30 -11.52
N PHE A 18 3.02 -52.39 -12.79
CA PHE A 18 1.66 -52.66 -13.22
C PHE A 18 1.49 -54.13 -13.65
N PRO A 19 0.27 -54.70 -13.59
CA PRO A 19 0.00 -56.06 -14.06
C PRO A 19 0.23 -56.18 -15.56
N HIS A 20 0.94 -57.23 -16.00
CA HIS A 20 1.36 -57.40 -17.41
C HIS A 20 0.18 -57.40 -18.40
N GLU A 21 -1.00 -57.82 -17.98
CA GLU A 21 -2.23 -57.81 -18.78
C GLU A 21 -2.71 -56.39 -19.14
N ALA A 22 -2.27 -55.38 -18.39
CA ALA A 22 -2.56 -53.98 -18.69
C ALA A 22 -1.74 -53.47 -19.90
N TYR A 23 -0.63 -54.11 -20.23
CA TYR A 23 0.19 -53.78 -21.39
C TYR A 23 -0.37 -54.44 -22.65
N LYS A 24 -0.76 -53.63 -23.63
CA LYS A 24 -1.36 -54.09 -24.89
C LYS A 24 -0.37 -54.15 -26.06
N GLY A 25 0.91 -53.84 -25.81
CA GLY A 25 1.97 -53.92 -26.81
C GLY A 25 2.63 -55.29 -26.84
N ASP A 26 3.55 -55.47 -27.78
CA ASP A 26 4.28 -56.74 -27.92
C ASP A 26 5.35 -56.90 -26.83
N ILE A 27 5.47 -58.12 -26.31
CA ILE A 27 6.55 -58.52 -25.40
C ILE A 27 7.51 -59.41 -26.19
N VAL A 28 8.78 -59.03 -26.23
CA VAL A 28 9.84 -59.73 -26.95
C VAL A 28 10.67 -60.54 -25.96
N THR A 29 10.77 -61.84 -26.19
CA THR A 29 11.63 -62.74 -25.41
C THR A 29 13.03 -62.85 -26.01
N ASP A 30 14.06 -63.00 -25.17
CA ASP A 30 15.41 -63.33 -25.66
C ASP A 30 15.41 -64.71 -26.32
N LEU A 31 16.40 -64.96 -27.19
CA LEU A 31 16.57 -66.18 -27.99
C LEU A 31 16.64 -67.48 -27.17
N PHE A 32 16.84 -67.37 -25.86
CA PHE A 32 16.90 -68.48 -24.92
C PHE A 32 15.66 -68.58 -24.00
N GLY A 33 14.72 -67.64 -24.09
CA GLY A 33 13.47 -67.62 -23.32
C GLY A 33 13.61 -67.17 -21.86
N ASP A 34 14.81 -66.82 -21.41
CA ASP A 34 15.11 -66.53 -19.99
C ASP A 34 14.68 -65.12 -19.55
N THR A 35 14.63 -64.15 -20.46
CA THR A 35 14.25 -62.76 -20.18
C THR A 35 13.29 -62.22 -21.23
N SER A 36 12.30 -61.45 -20.77
CA SER A 36 11.28 -60.80 -21.62
C SER A 36 11.39 -59.29 -21.50
N TYR A 37 11.16 -58.58 -22.60
CA TYR A 37 11.28 -57.12 -22.70
C TYR A 37 10.03 -56.52 -23.35
N PHE A 38 9.68 -55.29 -22.96
CA PHE A 38 8.62 -54.53 -23.63
C PHE A 38 9.14 -53.98 -24.97
N ALA A 39 8.35 -54.12 -26.05
CA ALA A 39 8.72 -53.62 -27.37
C ALA A 39 8.54 -52.09 -27.51
N ASP A 40 7.60 -51.51 -26.76
CA ASP A 40 7.30 -50.08 -26.75
C ASP A 40 7.55 -49.47 -25.37
N ALA A 41 8.65 -48.71 -25.28
CA ALA A 41 9.05 -47.99 -24.07
C ALA A 41 8.10 -46.86 -23.69
N ALA A 42 7.46 -46.17 -24.65
CA ALA A 42 6.53 -45.09 -24.36
C ALA A 42 5.23 -45.63 -23.77
N ALA A 43 4.71 -46.74 -24.31
CA ALA A 43 3.55 -47.43 -23.75
C ALA A 43 3.84 -48.00 -22.36
N PHE A 44 5.06 -48.52 -22.13
CA PHE A 44 5.50 -48.93 -20.79
C PHE A 44 5.50 -47.74 -19.83
N TRP A 45 6.17 -46.62 -20.17
CA TRP A 45 6.28 -45.46 -19.29
C TRP A 45 4.93 -44.82 -18.98
N ALA A 46 3.96 -44.85 -19.91
CA ALA A 46 2.60 -44.39 -19.64
C ALA A 46 1.94 -45.18 -18.51
N LEU A 47 2.01 -46.51 -18.54
CA LEU A 47 1.46 -47.38 -17.49
C LEU A 47 2.28 -47.33 -16.20
N GLN A 48 3.61 -47.29 -16.32
CA GLN A 48 4.52 -47.22 -15.19
C GLN A 48 4.35 -45.92 -14.40
N ASN A 49 4.17 -44.77 -15.07
CA ASN A 49 3.94 -43.49 -14.39
C ASN A 49 2.61 -43.48 -13.63
N VAL A 50 1.58 -44.16 -14.14
CA VAL A 50 0.30 -44.33 -13.42
C VAL A 50 0.51 -45.17 -12.16
N ALA A 51 1.23 -46.29 -12.27
CA ALA A 51 1.55 -47.13 -11.13
C ALA A 51 2.44 -46.43 -10.08
N ILE A 52 3.43 -45.64 -10.51
CA ILE A 52 4.27 -44.81 -9.63
C ILE A 52 3.43 -43.75 -8.92
N ALA A 53 2.47 -43.11 -9.61
CA ALA A 53 1.56 -42.16 -8.99
C ALA A 53 0.70 -42.82 -7.91
N SER A 54 0.14 -44.00 -8.17
CA SER A 54 -0.60 -44.78 -7.16
C SER A 54 0.27 -45.16 -5.98
N LEU A 55 1.51 -45.63 -6.22
CA LEU A 55 2.48 -45.95 -5.16
C LEU A 55 2.81 -44.73 -4.28
N ARG A 56 2.99 -43.56 -4.89
CA ARG A 56 3.19 -42.29 -4.17
C ARG A 56 1.99 -41.95 -3.29
N ASP A 57 0.79 -42.10 -3.83
CA ASP A 57 -0.45 -41.78 -3.11
C ASP A 57 -0.70 -42.77 -1.96
N ASP A 58 -0.37 -44.06 -2.13
CA ASP A 58 -0.41 -45.08 -1.08
C ASP A 58 0.58 -44.79 0.06
N LEU A 59 1.80 -44.35 -0.28
CA LEU A 59 2.79 -43.93 0.71
C LEU A 59 2.34 -42.67 1.47
N GLY A 60 1.73 -41.72 0.77
CA GLY A 60 1.11 -40.55 1.38
C GLY A 60 -0.04 -40.92 2.33
N ALA A 61 -0.88 -41.89 1.95
CA ALA A 61 -1.97 -42.38 2.79
C ALA A 61 -1.48 -43.08 4.07
N LYS A 62 -0.29 -43.68 4.04
CA LYS A 62 0.41 -44.22 5.23
C LYS A 62 1.03 -43.14 6.13
N GLY A 63 0.98 -41.87 5.72
CA GLY A 63 1.47 -40.72 6.48
C GLY A 63 2.88 -40.25 6.09
N TRP A 64 3.54 -40.90 5.12
CA TRP A 64 4.86 -40.49 4.67
C TRP A 64 4.82 -39.19 3.87
N LYS A 65 5.82 -38.33 4.07
CA LYS A 65 6.13 -37.26 3.12
C LYS A 65 6.95 -37.84 1.97
N VAL A 66 6.39 -37.83 0.75
CA VAL A 66 6.97 -38.54 -0.40
C VAL A 66 7.73 -37.59 -1.32
N SER A 67 9.00 -37.93 -1.62
CA SER A 67 9.88 -37.20 -2.52
C SER A 67 10.25 -38.09 -3.72
N MET A 68 9.86 -37.69 -4.94
CA MET A 68 10.29 -38.40 -6.16
C MET A 68 11.66 -37.89 -6.60
N LEU A 69 12.59 -38.81 -6.87
CA LEU A 69 13.87 -38.49 -7.48
C LEU A 69 13.73 -38.35 -9.00
N ASP A 70 14.58 -37.52 -9.62
CA ASP A 70 14.63 -37.40 -11.08
C ASP A 70 14.99 -38.76 -11.71
N LYS A 71 14.38 -39.07 -12.87
CA LYS A 71 14.63 -40.33 -13.58
C LYS A 71 16.14 -40.54 -13.81
N GLY A 72 16.64 -41.69 -13.38
CA GLY A 72 18.06 -42.07 -13.48
C GLY A 72 18.93 -41.61 -12.31
N THR A 73 18.37 -40.88 -11.35
CA THR A 73 19.07 -40.49 -10.12
C THR A 73 18.93 -41.60 -9.07
N ARG A 74 20.05 -42.17 -8.64
CA ARG A 74 20.10 -43.17 -7.57
C ARG A 74 19.95 -42.51 -6.21
N PHE A 75 19.24 -43.15 -5.26
CA PHE A 75 19.13 -42.66 -3.89
C PHE A 75 20.51 -42.62 -3.21
N PRO A 76 21.02 -41.44 -2.82
CA PRO A 76 22.33 -41.33 -2.21
C PRO A 76 22.20 -41.57 -0.70
N SER A 77 22.09 -42.83 -0.29
CA SER A 77 21.84 -43.23 1.11
C SER A 77 22.78 -42.59 2.13
N TRP A 78 24.03 -42.28 1.73
CA TRP A 78 25.02 -41.58 2.56
C TRP A 78 24.71 -40.12 2.88
N GLN A 79 23.68 -39.51 2.27
CA GLN A 79 23.21 -38.14 2.55
C GLN A 79 22.07 -38.10 3.57
N TYR A 80 21.59 -39.25 4.04
CA TYR A 80 20.40 -39.35 4.88
C TYR A 80 20.67 -40.22 6.11
N ASP A 81 20.07 -39.83 7.23
CA ASP A 81 19.96 -40.63 8.44
C ASP A 81 18.65 -41.44 8.40
N GLU A 82 18.66 -42.64 8.96
CA GLU A 82 17.44 -43.42 9.19
C GLU A 82 16.61 -42.73 10.29
N ALA A 83 15.34 -42.48 10.00
CA ALA A 83 14.38 -41.84 10.90
C ALA A 83 13.01 -42.48 10.70
N SER A 84 12.38 -42.88 11.81
CA SER A 84 11.02 -43.42 11.76
C SER A 84 10.00 -42.38 11.28
N LEU A 85 8.80 -42.84 10.92
CA LEU A 85 7.68 -41.97 10.55
C LEU A 85 7.36 -40.94 11.66
N GLU A 86 7.45 -41.36 12.93
CA GLU A 86 7.20 -40.51 14.11
C GLU A 86 8.29 -39.44 14.32
N GLU A 87 9.51 -39.70 13.84
CA GLU A 87 10.67 -38.78 13.93
C GLU A 87 10.79 -37.84 12.72
N GLY A 88 9.77 -37.84 11.84
CA GLY A 88 9.70 -36.98 10.65
C GLY A 88 10.47 -37.50 9.44
N GLY A 89 10.65 -38.81 9.31
CA GLY A 89 11.22 -39.45 8.14
C GLY A 89 10.39 -39.21 6.87
N GLU A 90 11.06 -39.11 5.73
CA GLU A 90 10.48 -39.00 4.39
C GLU A 90 10.65 -40.32 3.61
N ALA A 91 9.78 -40.58 2.64
CA ALA A 91 9.91 -41.70 1.71
C ALA A 91 10.40 -41.20 0.35
N PHE A 92 11.47 -41.80 -0.17
CA PHE A 92 12.03 -41.46 -1.48
C PHE A 92 11.67 -42.53 -2.51
N ILE A 93 11.17 -42.11 -3.67
CA ILE A 93 10.93 -43.00 -4.80
C ILE A 93 12.06 -42.79 -5.81
N GLU A 94 12.92 -43.80 -5.94
CA GLU A 94 13.97 -43.88 -6.96
C GLU A 94 13.39 -44.50 -8.23
N VAL A 95 13.48 -43.79 -9.35
CA VAL A 95 13.07 -44.31 -10.67
C VAL A 95 14.30 -44.42 -11.56
N ARG A 96 14.67 -45.65 -11.92
CA ARG A 96 15.84 -45.93 -12.75
C ARG A 96 15.50 -45.83 -14.24
N ASN A 97 16.53 -45.62 -15.07
CA ASN A 97 16.35 -45.53 -16.53
C ASN A 97 15.84 -46.83 -17.16
N ASN A 98 16.08 -47.99 -16.53
CA ASN A 98 15.59 -49.29 -16.96
C ASN A 98 14.13 -49.58 -16.52
N GLY A 99 13.44 -48.60 -15.93
CA GLY A 99 12.06 -48.74 -15.46
C GLY A 99 11.91 -49.29 -14.04
N GLU A 100 12.99 -49.76 -13.40
CA GLU A 100 12.95 -50.24 -12.01
C GLU A 100 12.63 -49.08 -11.06
N VAL A 101 11.79 -49.37 -10.06
CA VAL A 101 11.39 -48.41 -9.04
C VAL A 101 11.71 -49.00 -7.68
N GLU A 102 12.50 -48.28 -6.89
CA GLU A 102 12.83 -48.64 -5.51
C GLU A 102 12.26 -47.58 -4.56
N VAL A 103 11.66 -48.02 -3.45
CA VAL A 103 11.14 -47.14 -2.40
C VAL A 103 12.05 -47.22 -1.20
N HIS A 104 12.54 -46.07 -0.76
CA HIS A 104 13.39 -45.90 0.41
C HIS A 104 12.59 -45.17 1.48
N GLU A 105 12.01 -45.91 2.42
CA GLU A 105 11.20 -45.36 3.52
C GLU A 105 12.07 -45.04 4.75
N GLY A 106 11.69 -44.00 5.50
CA GLY A 106 12.29 -43.72 6.80
C GLY A 106 13.65 -43.01 6.72
N TYR A 107 13.80 -42.02 5.85
CA TYR A 107 15.04 -41.27 5.69
C TYR A 107 14.85 -39.77 5.95
N ARG A 108 15.84 -39.14 6.60
CA ARG A 108 15.89 -37.70 6.87
C ARG A 108 17.24 -37.14 6.42
N VAL A 109 17.28 -35.92 5.88
CA VAL A 109 18.54 -35.29 5.42
C VAL A 109 19.54 -35.17 6.58
N TYR A 110 20.78 -35.65 6.37
CA TYR A 110 21.88 -35.59 7.34
C TYR A 110 22.21 -34.15 7.74
N ALA A 111 22.26 -33.88 9.05
CA ALA A 111 22.45 -32.52 9.60
C ALA A 111 23.84 -31.88 9.31
N GLY A 112 24.81 -32.65 8.80
CA GLY A 112 26.21 -32.22 8.64
C GLY A 112 26.59 -31.53 7.33
N ARG A 113 25.68 -31.28 6.39
CA ARG A 113 25.92 -30.38 5.24
C ARG A 113 24.70 -29.51 4.93
N CYS A 114 24.44 -28.56 5.81
CA CYS A 114 24.05 -27.25 5.30
C CYS A 114 25.21 -26.72 4.45
N SER A 115 24.95 -26.38 3.19
CA SER A 115 25.91 -25.61 2.37
C SER A 115 26.35 -24.36 3.15
N PRO A 116 27.61 -23.90 3.04
CA PRO A 116 28.12 -22.81 3.85
C PRO A 116 27.42 -21.51 3.45
N GLY A 117 26.44 -21.09 4.25
CA GLY A 117 25.67 -19.89 3.97
C GLY A 117 24.38 -19.75 4.75
N LYS A 118 24.38 -19.93 6.08
CA LYS A 118 23.53 -19.20 7.03
C LYS A 118 23.89 -19.56 8.48
N PRO A 119 23.89 -18.58 9.40
CA PRO A 119 24.27 -18.81 10.80
C PRO A 119 23.19 -19.62 11.52
N ASP A 120 23.65 -20.56 12.35
CA ASP A 120 22.85 -21.35 13.26
C ASP A 120 22.02 -20.46 14.19
N LYS A 121 20.71 -20.67 14.19
CA LYS A 121 19.89 -20.40 15.37
C LYS A 121 19.46 -21.75 15.94
N ALA A 122 20.12 -22.15 17.01
CA ALA A 122 19.60 -23.14 17.93
C ALA A 122 18.25 -22.64 18.48
N GLY A 123 17.21 -23.43 18.27
CA GLY A 123 15.83 -23.12 18.60
C GLY A 123 14.94 -23.56 17.45
N GLY A 124 14.21 -24.67 17.66
CA GLY A 124 13.38 -25.33 16.66
C GLY A 124 12.33 -24.42 16.05
N ALA A 125 12.69 -23.68 15.01
CA ALA A 125 11.77 -23.08 14.08
C ALA A 125 11.48 -24.10 12.97
N PRO A 126 10.21 -24.27 12.55
CA PRO A 126 9.87 -25.17 11.46
C PRO A 126 10.69 -24.81 10.21
N GLN A 127 11.32 -25.81 9.60
CA GLN A 127 12.09 -25.67 8.37
C GLN A 127 11.23 -24.95 7.32
N ALA A 128 11.70 -23.79 6.84
CA ALA A 128 10.96 -23.00 5.88
C ALA A 128 10.61 -23.86 4.66
N ALA A 129 9.32 -23.90 4.32
CA ALA A 129 8.83 -24.64 3.16
C ALA A 129 9.62 -24.20 1.91
N ARG A 130 10.02 -25.17 1.08
CA ARG A 130 10.67 -24.86 -0.21
C ARG A 130 9.71 -24.02 -1.04
N SER A 131 10.21 -22.92 -1.62
CA SER A 131 9.40 -22.10 -2.51
C SER A 131 9.01 -22.91 -3.74
N GLU A 132 7.74 -22.82 -4.12
CA GLU A 132 7.21 -23.47 -5.33
C GLU A 132 7.87 -22.93 -6.59
N LEU A 133 8.16 -21.62 -6.61
CA LEU A 133 8.74 -20.92 -7.74
C LEU A 133 10.13 -20.35 -7.41
N THR A 134 10.89 -20.08 -8.47
CA THR A 134 12.10 -19.25 -8.36
C THR A 134 11.69 -17.79 -8.23
N LYS A 135 12.55 -16.97 -7.60
CA LYS A 135 12.33 -15.52 -7.49
C LYS A 135 12.10 -14.83 -8.85
N ALA A 136 12.75 -15.32 -9.91
CA ALA A 136 12.57 -14.80 -11.27
C ALA A 136 11.16 -15.10 -11.82
N ALA A 137 10.65 -16.32 -11.59
CA ALA A 137 9.30 -16.71 -11.97
C ALA A 137 8.23 -15.94 -11.16
N GLU A 138 8.44 -15.75 -9.85
CA GLU A 138 7.56 -14.92 -9.01
C GLU A 138 7.50 -13.46 -9.52
N ASN A 139 8.66 -12.87 -9.84
CA ASN A 139 8.73 -11.52 -10.39
C ASN A 139 8.02 -11.42 -11.76
N TYR A 140 8.25 -12.39 -12.64
CA TYR A 140 7.55 -12.47 -13.93
C TYR A 140 6.03 -12.46 -13.75
N LEU A 141 5.51 -13.31 -12.84
CA LEU A 141 4.08 -13.35 -12.53
C LEU A 141 3.58 -12.04 -11.92
N ALA A 142 4.31 -11.47 -10.96
CA ALA A 142 3.93 -10.20 -10.34
C ALA A 142 3.79 -9.07 -11.37
N LEU A 143 4.73 -8.96 -12.31
CA LEU A 143 4.70 -7.95 -13.38
C LEU A 143 3.53 -8.16 -14.35
N HIS A 144 3.26 -9.40 -14.77
CA HIS A 144 2.12 -9.68 -15.64
C HIS A 144 0.78 -9.44 -14.95
N ARG A 145 0.65 -9.85 -13.68
CA ARG A 145 -0.56 -9.58 -12.88
C ARG A 145 -0.79 -8.09 -12.69
N HIS A 146 0.28 -7.32 -12.43
CA HIS A 146 0.21 -5.86 -12.37
C HIS A 146 -0.27 -5.26 -13.71
N ALA A 147 0.29 -5.70 -14.84
CA ALA A 147 -0.09 -5.19 -16.16
C ALA A 147 -1.58 -5.46 -16.49
N ILE A 148 -2.09 -6.65 -16.15
CA ILE A 148 -3.51 -7.01 -16.33
C ILE A 148 -4.40 -6.11 -15.48
N VAL A 149 -4.10 -5.97 -14.18
CA VAL A 149 -4.88 -5.09 -13.28
C VAL A 149 -4.82 -3.64 -13.76
N GLY A 150 -3.66 -3.17 -14.21
CA GLY A 150 -3.48 -1.82 -14.74
C GLY A 150 -4.35 -1.54 -15.97
N ALA A 151 -4.48 -2.50 -16.89
CA ALA A 151 -5.33 -2.37 -18.06
C ALA A 151 -6.82 -2.35 -17.68
N GLU A 152 -7.27 -3.25 -16.80
CA GLU A 152 -8.66 -3.31 -16.34
C GLU A 152 -9.07 -2.06 -15.53
N LEU A 153 -8.15 -1.48 -14.77
CA LEU A 153 -8.44 -0.30 -13.96
C LEU A 153 -8.91 0.90 -14.80
N LEU A 154 -8.49 0.99 -16.07
CA LEU A 154 -8.88 2.06 -17.00
C LEU A 154 -10.38 2.10 -17.31
N VAL A 155 -11.06 0.94 -17.25
CA VAL A 155 -12.52 0.85 -17.46
C VAL A 155 -13.30 0.82 -16.14
N HIS A 156 -12.61 0.93 -15.00
CA HIS A 156 -13.21 0.94 -13.66
C HIS A 156 -12.80 2.19 -12.84
N PRO A 157 -13.16 3.42 -13.27
CA PRO A 157 -12.75 4.65 -12.60
C PRO A 157 -13.22 4.75 -11.15
N GLY A 158 -14.41 4.21 -10.82
CA GLY A 158 -14.91 4.18 -9.44
C GLY A 158 -14.09 3.29 -8.50
N ILE A 159 -13.47 2.22 -9.02
CA ILE A 159 -12.53 1.38 -8.27
C ILE A 159 -11.17 2.11 -8.16
N ALA A 160 -10.70 2.73 -9.24
CA ALA A 160 -9.48 3.52 -9.25
C ALA A 160 -9.51 4.64 -8.21
N LEU A 161 -10.63 5.35 -8.09
CA LEU A 161 -10.85 6.39 -7.09
C LEU A 161 -10.71 5.84 -5.66
N ARG A 162 -11.35 4.70 -5.36
CA ARG A 162 -11.29 4.06 -4.04
C ARG A 162 -9.88 3.57 -3.71
N LEU A 163 -9.16 3.04 -4.69
CA LEU A 163 -7.77 2.63 -4.53
C LEU A 163 -6.86 3.84 -4.27
N ALA A 164 -7.08 4.94 -5.00
CA ALA A 164 -6.38 6.20 -4.76
C ALA A 164 -6.62 6.73 -3.34
N VAL A 165 -7.87 6.78 -2.88
CA VAL A 165 -8.19 7.19 -1.50
C VAL A 165 -7.54 6.27 -0.47
N ALA A 166 -7.55 4.95 -0.70
CA ALA A 166 -6.86 3.99 0.17
C ALA A 166 -5.35 4.25 0.25
N HIS A 167 -4.69 4.52 -0.88
CA HIS A 167 -3.27 4.87 -0.93
C HIS A 167 -2.98 6.22 -0.28
N MET A 168 -3.86 7.21 -0.44
CA MET A 168 -3.70 8.50 0.21
C MET A 168 -3.73 8.38 1.74
N ILE A 169 -4.66 7.58 2.28
CA ILE A 169 -4.81 7.38 3.73
C ILE A 169 -3.74 6.43 4.29
N GLY A 170 -3.57 5.26 3.66
CA GLY A 170 -2.74 4.15 4.15
C GLY A 170 -1.30 4.16 3.66
N SER A 171 -0.94 5.07 2.74
CA SER A 171 0.34 5.07 2.01
C SER A 171 0.54 3.81 1.14
N SER A 172 1.56 3.85 0.28
CA SER A 172 2.07 2.71 -0.47
C SER A 172 3.55 2.93 -0.79
N PRO A 173 4.31 1.92 -1.25
CA PRO A 173 5.73 2.09 -1.57
C PRO A 173 6.06 3.20 -2.58
N LEU A 174 5.11 3.54 -3.47
CA LEU A 174 5.29 4.55 -4.52
C LEU A 174 4.44 5.81 -4.31
N TRP A 175 3.51 5.80 -3.35
CA TRP A 175 2.61 6.92 -3.08
C TRP A 175 2.61 7.20 -1.58
N SER A 176 3.29 8.29 -1.20
CA SER A 176 3.33 8.78 0.17
C SER A 176 2.66 10.15 0.22
N VAL A 177 1.62 10.27 1.04
CA VAL A 177 0.92 11.52 1.32
C VAL A 177 1.10 11.84 2.79
N LYS A 178 1.33 13.12 3.11
CA LYS A 178 1.55 13.59 4.48
C LYS A 178 0.52 14.66 4.81
N PRO A 179 -0.10 14.60 5.99
CA PRO A 179 -0.92 15.71 6.46
C PRO A 179 -0.03 16.95 6.64
N ASP A 180 -0.60 18.14 6.43
CA ASP A 180 0.04 19.39 6.80
C ASP A 180 0.18 19.42 8.33
N PRO A 181 1.38 19.70 8.88
CA PRO A 181 1.58 19.71 10.32
C PRO A 181 0.91 20.91 11.02
N GLN A 182 0.35 21.85 10.26
CA GLN A 182 -0.19 23.14 10.69
C GLN A 182 0.75 23.84 11.68
N ARG A 183 2.05 23.86 11.36
CA ARG A 183 3.07 24.41 12.26
C ARG A 183 2.88 25.92 12.41
N ALA A 184 2.47 26.35 13.60
CA ALA A 184 2.46 27.74 13.99
C ALA A 184 3.81 28.17 14.58
N ASP A 185 4.32 29.35 14.19
CA ASP A 185 5.53 29.94 14.78
C ASP A 185 5.31 30.45 16.21
N LYS A 186 4.05 30.69 16.58
CA LYS A 186 3.64 31.11 17.92
C LYS A 186 2.49 30.27 18.42
N GLU A 187 2.54 29.94 19.70
CA GLU A 187 1.48 29.20 20.38
C GLU A 187 0.11 29.90 20.28
N THR A 188 0.07 31.23 20.41
CA THR A 188 -1.18 32.00 20.28
C THR A 188 -1.82 31.87 18.89
N THR A 189 -1.01 31.74 17.84
CA THR A 189 -1.49 31.47 16.48
C THR A 189 -2.04 30.06 16.37
N GLY A 190 -1.35 29.06 16.92
CA GLY A 190 -1.85 27.69 16.98
C GLY A 190 -3.20 27.58 17.70
N GLN A 191 -3.34 28.26 18.85
CA GLN A 191 -4.59 28.29 19.61
C GLN A 191 -5.73 29.01 18.88
N SER A 192 -5.44 30.13 18.20
CA SER A 192 -6.43 30.84 17.38
C SER A 192 -6.94 29.96 16.23
N VAL A 193 -6.04 29.26 15.53
CA VAL A 193 -6.42 28.32 14.46
C VAL A 193 -7.22 27.14 15.01
N ALA A 194 -6.78 26.53 16.11
CA ALA A 194 -7.48 25.40 16.74
C ALA A 194 -8.89 25.77 17.23
N ALA A 195 -9.09 27.02 17.69
CA ALA A 195 -10.40 27.51 18.10
C ALA A 195 -11.26 28.04 16.93
N SER A 196 -10.73 28.04 15.70
CA SER A 196 -11.44 28.57 14.54
C SER A 196 -12.63 27.68 14.14
N PRO A 197 -13.74 28.25 13.65
CA PRO A 197 -14.87 27.48 13.15
C PRO A 197 -14.49 26.49 12.04
N ALA A 198 -13.52 26.85 11.19
CA ALA A 198 -13.03 25.99 10.11
C ALA A 198 -12.35 24.74 10.65
N GLN A 199 -11.46 24.89 11.63
CA GLN A 199 -10.74 23.76 12.21
C GLN A 199 -11.68 22.82 12.97
N LEU A 200 -12.59 23.38 13.78
CA LEU A 200 -13.59 22.57 14.51
C LEU A 200 -14.50 21.75 13.58
N ALA A 201 -14.84 22.30 12.42
CA ALA A 201 -15.63 21.56 11.42
C ALA A 201 -14.83 20.40 10.80
N LEU A 202 -13.54 20.59 10.53
CA LEU A 202 -12.67 19.51 10.06
C LEU A 202 -12.48 18.43 11.12
N ASP A 203 -12.22 18.81 12.38
CA ASP A 203 -12.01 17.86 13.48
C ASP A 203 -13.25 16.97 13.69
N SER A 204 -14.45 17.56 13.65
CA SER A 204 -15.72 16.81 13.73
C SER A 204 -15.91 15.83 12.56
N GLU A 205 -15.48 16.23 11.37
CA GLU A 205 -15.58 15.41 10.16
C GLU A 205 -14.57 14.25 10.20
N GLN A 206 -13.36 14.49 10.72
CA GLN A 206 -12.36 13.44 10.96
C GLN A 206 -12.90 12.34 11.85
N ASP A 207 -13.49 12.70 12.99
CA ASP A 207 -14.04 11.71 13.93
C ASP A 207 -15.11 10.83 13.25
N THR A 208 -15.97 11.44 12.43
CA THR A 208 -17.00 10.72 11.67
C THR A 208 -16.40 9.76 10.63
N VAL A 209 -15.38 10.21 9.89
CA VAL A 209 -14.72 9.40 8.86
C VAL A 209 -13.92 8.25 9.47
N LEU A 210 -13.27 8.47 10.62
CA LEU A 210 -12.55 7.42 11.35
C LEU A 210 -13.49 6.31 11.82
N GLU A 211 -14.68 6.66 12.31
CA GLU A 211 -15.71 5.69 12.68
C GLU A 211 -16.20 4.89 11.45
N LEU A 212 -16.49 5.58 10.34
CA LEU A 212 -16.91 4.94 9.08
C LEU A 212 -15.87 3.95 8.53
N LEU A 213 -14.59 4.34 8.59
CA LEU A 213 -13.47 3.49 8.15
C LEU A 213 -13.05 2.48 9.22
N GLN A 214 -13.59 2.57 10.44
CA GLN A 214 -13.24 1.76 11.60
C GLN A 214 -11.72 1.68 11.81
N ILE A 215 -11.09 2.85 11.83
CA ILE A 215 -9.66 3.02 12.11
C ILE A 215 -9.48 4.05 13.22
N GLU A 216 -8.42 3.91 14.02
CA GLU A 216 -8.10 4.89 15.06
C GLU A 216 -7.43 6.15 14.48
N LYS A 217 -7.32 7.23 15.26
CA LYS A 217 -6.54 8.41 14.84
C LYS A 217 -5.08 8.04 14.52
N SER A 218 -4.47 8.76 13.57
CA SER A 218 -3.03 8.69 13.38
C SER A 218 -2.29 9.28 14.60
N TYR A 219 -0.97 9.10 14.66
CA TYR A 219 -0.13 9.76 15.67
C TYR A 219 -0.28 11.30 15.66
N TYR A 220 -0.58 11.88 14.50
CA TYR A 220 -0.78 13.32 14.32
C TYR A 220 -2.25 13.75 14.49
N GLY A 221 -3.14 12.85 14.93
CA GLY A 221 -4.57 13.14 15.12
C GLY A 221 -5.42 13.14 13.85
N THR A 222 -4.84 12.83 12.69
CA THR A 222 -5.47 12.88 11.36
C THR A 222 -5.97 11.51 10.88
N VAL A 223 -6.78 11.50 9.81
CA VAL A 223 -7.13 10.29 9.05
C VAL A 223 -5.92 9.78 8.26
N THR A 224 -5.20 10.70 7.61
CA THR A 224 -4.08 10.40 6.73
C THR A 224 -2.84 9.90 7.48
N ARG A 225 -2.19 8.84 6.97
CA ARG A 225 -0.98 8.24 7.56
C ARG A 225 0.19 8.24 6.57
N GLY A 226 1.23 9.01 6.87
CA GLY A 226 2.44 9.07 6.02
C GLY A 226 3.29 7.79 6.01
N ASN A 227 3.12 6.90 7.01
CA ASN A 227 3.95 5.71 7.24
C ASN A 227 3.12 4.41 7.34
N GLY A 228 1.95 4.34 6.71
CA GLY A 228 1.13 3.13 6.77
C GLY A 228 1.77 1.94 6.04
N ASP A 229 1.25 0.74 6.30
CA ASP A 229 1.70 -0.51 5.71
C ASP A 229 0.71 -1.05 4.66
N ALA A 230 1.16 -1.99 3.83
CA ALA A 230 0.36 -2.53 2.73
C ALA A 230 -0.95 -3.22 3.21
N PHE A 231 -0.96 -3.82 4.39
CA PHE A 231 -2.16 -4.47 4.92
C PHE A 231 -3.21 -3.44 5.34
N THR A 232 -2.78 -2.33 5.95
CA THR A 232 -3.67 -1.20 6.25
C THR A 232 -4.30 -0.63 4.97
N ALA A 233 -3.51 -0.38 3.92
CA ALA A 233 -4.03 0.13 2.65
C ALA A 233 -5.03 -0.84 1.98
N VAL A 234 -4.76 -2.15 1.99
CA VAL A 234 -5.70 -3.17 1.46
C VAL A 234 -6.98 -3.22 2.29
N SER A 235 -6.88 -3.12 3.62
CA SER A 235 -8.05 -3.11 4.50
C SER A 235 -8.93 -1.88 4.25
N LEU A 236 -8.34 -0.71 4.07
CA LEU A 236 -9.03 0.52 3.70
C LEU A 236 -9.71 0.40 2.33
N PHE A 237 -9.01 -0.14 1.34
CA PHE A 237 -9.57 -0.35 0.01
C PHE A 237 -10.81 -1.24 0.05
N ALA A 238 -10.77 -2.36 0.79
CA ALA A 238 -11.92 -3.24 0.96
C ALA A 238 -13.13 -2.53 1.59
N ARG A 239 -12.88 -1.68 2.61
CA ARG A 239 -13.94 -0.88 3.24
C ARG A 239 -14.53 0.14 2.28
N LEU A 240 -13.69 0.87 1.54
CA LEU A 240 -14.12 1.88 0.58
C LEU A 240 -14.94 1.28 -0.58
N LEU A 241 -14.66 0.04 -0.98
CA LEU A 241 -15.46 -0.69 -1.98
C LEU A 241 -16.91 -0.94 -1.52
N ALA A 242 -17.14 -1.08 -0.21
CA ALA A 242 -18.48 -1.27 0.35
C ALA A 242 -19.27 0.04 0.53
N LEU A 243 -18.62 1.20 0.39
CA LEU A 243 -19.24 2.51 0.61
C LEU A 243 -19.88 3.09 -0.66
N PRO A 244 -20.99 3.84 -0.52
CA PRO A 244 -21.55 4.64 -1.61
C PRO A 244 -20.54 5.65 -2.15
N GLU A 245 -20.65 5.99 -3.43
CA GLU A 245 -19.73 6.92 -4.10
C GLU A 245 -19.68 8.29 -3.43
N GLU A 246 -20.83 8.84 -3.03
CA GLU A 246 -20.91 10.12 -2.32
C GLU A 246 -20.10 10.11 -1.01
N THR A 247 -20.13 9.00 -0.28
CA THR A 247 -19.34 8.83 0.95
C THR A 247 -17.84 8.78 0.65
N VAL A 248 -17.44 8.09 -0.41
CA VAL A 248 -16.02 8.04 -0.83
C VAL A 248 -15.52 9.42 -1.25
N LEU A 249 -16.33 10.20 -1.98
CA LEU A 249 -15.98 11.57 -2.37
C LEU A 249 -15.85 12.50 -1.15
N ARG A 250 -16.72 12.33 -0.14
CA ARG A 250 -16.63 13.05 1.13
C ARG A 250 -15.33 12.72 1.89
N ILE A 251 -14.97 11.44 1.96
CA ILE A 251 -13.70 11.00 2.56
C ILE A 251 -12.50 11.57 1.79
N LEU A 252 -12.54 11.50 0.45
CA LEU A 252 -11.49 12.10 -0.39
C LEU A 252 -11.33 13.59 -0.11
N ALA A 253 -12.43 14.35 -0.02
CA ALA A 253 -12.39 15.78 0.25
C ALA A 253 -11.73 16.09 1.60
N LEU A 254 -12.03 15.31 2.65
CA LEU A 254 -11.38 15.44 3.95
C LEU A 254 -9.88 15.16 3.86
N VAL A 255 -9.50 14.04 3.24
CA VAL A 255 -8.08 13.65 3.08
C VAL A 255 -7.32 14.71 2.26
N MET A 256 -7.94 15.27 1.23
CA MET A 256 -7.37 16.40 0.50
C MET A 256 -7.20 17.64 1.37
N ALA A 257 -8.18 17.97 2.22
CA ALA A 257 -8.10 19.11 3.14
C ALA A 257 -6.98 18.93 4.18
N GLU A 258 -6.78 17.73 4.72
CA GLU A 258 -5.71 17.43 5.67
C GLU A 258 -4.31 17.54 5.05
N THR A 259 -4.19 17.26 3.76
CA THR A 259 -2.90 17.08 3.06
C THR A 259 -2.53 18.29 2.19
N LEU A 260 -3.42 19.27 2.12
CA LEU A 260 -3.19 20.54 1.45
C LEU A 260 -2.27 21.41 2.30
N ALA A 261 -1.08 21.72 1.76
CA ALA A 261 -0.06 22.45 2.50
C ALA A 261 -0.47 23.91 2.78
N ALA A 262 -0.38 24.32 4.05
CA ALA A 262 -0.66 25.68 4.47
C ALA A 262 0.30 26.67 3.77
N GLY A 263 -0.24 27.78 3.28
CA GLY A 263 0.54 28.81 2.56
C GLY A 263 1.06 28.37 1.18
N SER A 264 0.62 27.23 0.65
CA SER A 264 0.98 26.80 -0.70
C SER A 264 0.18 27.54 -1.77
N ILE A 265 0.74 27.65 -2.98
CA ILE A 265 0.04 28.23 -4.13
C ILE A 265 -1.20 27.43 -4.54
N LEU A 266 -1.24 26.13 -4.22
CA LEU A 266 -2.41 25.29 -4.46
C LEU A 266 -3.57 25.64 -3.51
N THR A 267 -3.28 26.09 -2.29
CA THR A 267 -4.30 26.58 -1.35
C THR A 267 -4.96 27.85 -1.88
N GLU A 268 -4.16 28.77 -2.42
CA GLU A 268 -4.66 29.97 -3.09
C GLU A 268 -5.51 29.61 -4.32
N ALA A 269 -5.01 28.73 -5.19
CA ALA A 269 -5.74 28.25 -6.36
C ALA A 269 -7.10 27.62 -6.00
N ALA A 270 -7.12 26.78 -4.96
CA ALA A 270 -8.35 26.17 -4.47
C ALA A 270 -9.31 27.24 -3.92
N GLY A 271 -8.80 28.23 -3.19
CA GLY A 271 -9.59 29.36 -2.69
C GLY A 271 -10.20 30.21 -3.81
N LEU A 272 -9.45 30.48 -4.89
CA LEU A 272 -9.95 31.17 -6.08
C LEU A 272 -11.08 30.41 -6.78
N ALA A 273 -10.95 29.08 -6.87
CA ALA A 273 -11.96 28.23 -7.48
C ALA A 273 -13.23 28.11 -6.62
N MET A 274 -13.07 27.92 -5.30
CA MET A 274 -14.19 27.70 -4.37
C MET A 274 -14.91 29.00 -3.96
N LYS A 275 -14.20 30.14 -3.97
CA LYS A 275 -14.69 31.45 -3.50
C LYS A 275 -15.36 31.33 -2.12
N PRO A 276 -14.60 30.92 -1.09
CA PRO A 276 -15.17 30.57 0.20
C PRO A 276 -15.85 31.78 0.86
N ASP A 277 -16.93 31.51 1.59
CA ASP A 277 -17.51 32.49 2.52
C ASP A 277 -16.57 32.64 3.72
N VAL A 278 -15.63 33.57 3.62
CA VAL A 278 -14.64 33.86 4.66
C VAL A 278 -15.31 34.24 5.97
N LYS A 279 -16.45 34.95 5.92
CA LYS A 279 -17.17 35.42 7.13
C LYS A 279 -17.75 34.28 7.95
N ARG A 280 -18.09 33.17 7.29
CA ARG A 280 -18.55 31.95 7.96
C ARG A 280 -17.43 31.28 8.76
N TRP A 281 -16.22 31.31 8.23
CA TRP A 281 -15.12 30.46 8.71
C TRP A 281 -14.08 31.20 9.55
N TRP A 282 -14.00 32.52 9.41
CA TRP A 282 -12.97 33.34 10.02
C TRP A 282 -13.51 34.70 10.45
N LYS A 283 -12.94 35.24 11.53
CA LYS A 283 -13.16 36.62 11.99
C LYS A 283 -11.83 37.22 12.41
N LEU A 284 -11.72 38.54 12.28
CA LEU A 284 -10.56 39.28 12.76
C LEU A 284 -10.50 39.18 14.29
N ASP A 285 -9.37 38.71 14.80
CA ASP A 285 -9.12 38.51 16.22
C ASP A 285 -7.87 39.28 16.69
N ASP A 286 -7.66 39.26 18.01
CA ASP A 286 -6.55 39.96 18.63
C ASP A 286 -5.21 39.37 18.25
N VAL A 287 -5.16 38.07 17.91
CA VAL A 287 -3.94 37.41 17.50
C VAL A 287 -3.42 38.00 16.19
N LEU A 288 -4.28 38.18 15.18
CA LEU A 288 -3.87 38.85 13.95
C LEU A 288 -3.54 40.33 14.20
N LEU A 289 -4.37 41.04 14.97
CA LEU A 289 -4.13 42.46 15.28
C LEU A 289 -2.76 42.65 15.96
N ASP A 290 -2.37 41.81 16.90
CA ASP A 290 -1.10 41.88 17.59
C ASP A 290 0.10 41.62 16.67
N LEU A 291 -0.07 40.76 15.67
CA LEU A 291 0.96 40.45 14.67
C LEU A 291 1.23 41.59 13.69
N LEU A 292 0.25 42.46 13.42
CA LEU A 292 0.43 43.60 12.50
C LEU A 292 1.48 44.59 13.04
N LYS A 293 2.55 44.84 12.30
CA LYS A 293 3.59 45.82 12.69
C LYS A 293 3.62 47.06 11.82
N ASP A 294 3.13 46.93 10.59
CA ASP A 294 3.16 48.01 9.62
C ASP A 294 2.09 49.07 9.93
N ARG A 295 2.54 50.31 10.17
CA ARG A 295 1.64 51.42 10.49
C ARG A 295 0.72 51.78 9.32
N ALA A 296 1.20 51.67 8.08
CA ALA A 296 0.38 51.95 6.90
C ALA A 296 -0.75 50.93 6.77
N ALA A 297 -0.44 49.63 6.88
CA ALA A 297 -1.45 48.58 6.90
C ALA A 297 -2.45 48.71 8.06
N ILE A 298 -1.98 49.01 9.28
CA ILE A 298 -2.86 49.21 10.44
C ILE A 298 -3.82 50.38 10.20
N ASN A 299 -3.33 51.50 9.66
CA ASN A 299 -4.16 52.66 9.39
C ASN A 299 -5.17 52.41 8.26
N ALA A 300 -4.75 51.70 7.20
CA ALA A 300 -5.65 51.30 6.11
C ALA A 300 -6.76 50.37 6.61
N LEU A 301 -6.41 49.38 7.45
CA LEU A 301 -7.37 48.50 8.12
C LEU A 301 -8.35 49.29 9.00
N LEU A 302 -7.83 50.26 9.78
CA LEU A 302 -8.66 51.18 10.57
C LEU A 302 -9.61 51.99 9.68
N SER A 303 -9.16 52.45 8.51
CA SER A 303 -10.00 53.19 7.56
C SER A 303 -11.15 52.35 7.01
N GLU A 304 -10.96 51.05 6.81
CA GLU A 304 -12.02 50.15 6.32
C GLU A 304 -13.03 49.79 7.41
N ILE A 305 -12.59 49.71 8.67
CA ILE A 305 -13.44 49.32 9.81
C ILE A 305 -14.16 50.52 10.45
N ALA A 306 -13.44 51.61 10.70
CA ALA A 306 -13.95 52.78 11.43
C ALA A 306 -14.20 54.00 10.52
N GLY A 307 -13.91 53.87 9.22
CA GLY A 307 -14.05 54.93 8.24
C GLY A 307 -12.83 55.84 8.13
N LYS A 308 -12.67 56.45 6.95
CA LYS A 308 -11.52 57.28 6.58
C LYS A 308 -11.29 58.45 7.54
N ALA A 309 -12.34 59.13 8.00
CA ALA A 309 -12.21 60.27 8.90
C ALA A 309 -11.56 59.88 10.24
N VAL A 310 -11.90 58.70 10.79
CA VAL A 310 -11.29 58.18 12.03
C VAL A 310 -9.84 57.80 11.78
N ALA A 311 -9.53 57.15 10.66
CA ALA A 311 -8.16 56.80 10.31
C ALA A 311 -7.26 58.03 10.12
N ASP A 312 -7.74 59.06 9.40
CA ASP A 312 -7.01 60.31 9.16
C ASP A 312 -6.75 61.06 10.48
N ALA A 313 -7.73 61.10 11.38
CA ALA A 313 -7.57 61.73 12.70
C ALA A 313 -6.55 61.02 13.62
N ASN A 314 -6.28 59.74 13.37
CA ASN A 314 -5.38 58.91 14.18
C ASN A 314 -4.08 58.53 13.42
N VAL A 315 -3.80 59.16 12.28
CA VAL A 315 -2.65 58.79 11.44
C VAL A 315 -1.30 58.98 12.15
N SER A 316 -1.19 60.00 13.01
CA SER A 316 0.00 60.28 13.83
C SER A 316 0.10 59.44 15.10
N GLU A 317 -0.99 58.78 15.50
CA GLU A 317 -1.05 58.00 16.72
C GLU A 317 -0.20 56.72 16.63
N PRO A 318 0.36 56.24 17.75
CA PRO A 318 1.06 54.96 17.78
C PRO A 318 0.17 53.82 17.29
N GLY A 319 0.75 52.84 16.57
CA GLY A 319 -0.02 51.69 16.05
C GLY A 319 -0.80 50.92 17.12
N LYS A 320 -0.34 50.92 18.38
CA LYS A 320 -1.10 50.34 19.52
C LYS A 320 -2.44 51.05 19.74
N VAL A 321 -2.49 52.37 19.61
CA VAL A 321 -3.72 53.16 19.74
C VAL A 321 -4.66 52.84 18.58
N GLN A 322 -4.15 52.80 17.35
CA GLN A 322 -4.96 52.47 16.17
C GLN A 322 -5.52 51.03 16.24
N LYS A 323 -4.72 50.05 16.67
CA LYS A 323 -5.17 48.67 16.91
C LYS A 323 -6.25 48.60 18.00
N LYS A 324 -6.12 49.40 19.07
CA LYS A 324 -7.16 49.48 20.10
C LYS A 324 -8.47 49.99 19.51
N ILE A 325 -8.42 51.01 18.65
CA ILE A 325 -9.63 51.51 17.98
C ILE A 325 -10.29 50.41 17.13
N ILE A 326 -9.48 49.64 16.40
CA ILE A 326 -9.97 48.50 15.61
C ILE A 326 -10.64 47.47 16.52
N HIS A 327 -9.97 47.05 17.61
CA HIS A 327 -10.53 46.14 18.60
C HIS A 327 -11.88 46.63 19.14
N ASP A 328 -11.93 47.90 19.57
CA ASP A 328 -13.15 48.51 20.10
C ASP A 328 -14.29 48.48 19.07
N CYS A 329 -14.00 48.72 17.77
CA CYS A 329 -14.99 48.59 16.69
C CYS A 329 -15.44 47.14 16.47
N LEU A 330 -14.55 46.15 16.57
CA LEU A 330 -14.91 44.74 16.39
C LEU A 330 -15.81 44.23 17.52
N ASN A 331 -15.60 44.73 18.74
CA ASN A 331 -16.34 44.32 19.94
C ASN A 331 -17.54 45.23 20.28
N GLY A 332 -17.71 46.35 19.58
CA GLY A 332 -18.76 47.33 19.86
C GLY A 332 -18.53 48.13 21.14
N GLU A 333 -17.28 48.29 21.56
CA GLU A 333 -16.90 48.98 22.79
C GLU A 333 -16.83 50.49 22.55
N GLY A 334 -17.93 51.20 22.79
CA GLY A 334 -18.01 52.65 22.63
C GLY A 334 -17.99 53.13 21.18
N ARG A 335 -18.13 52.21 20.21
CA ARG A 335 -18.24 52.48 18.76
C ARG A 335 -19.25 51.52 18.11
N GLU A 336 -19.69 51.85 16.90
CA GLU A 336 -20.53 50.95 16.11
C GLU A 336 -19.78 49.64 15.83
N ARG A 337 -20.48 48.51 16.01
CA ARG A 337 -19.88 47.19 15.89
C ARG A 337 -19.70 46.80 14.43
N ALA A 338 -18.45 46.54 14.03
CA ALA A 338 -18.10 46.11 12.69
C ALA A 338 -18.24 44.58 12.53
N ASP A 339 -19.47 44.10 12.36
CA ASP A 339 -19.74 42.66 12.19
C ASP A 339 -19.44 42.16 10.77
N GLY A 340 -18.87 40.96 10.68
CA GLY A 340 -18.60 40.30 9.40
C GLY A 340 -17.57 41.03 8.52
N PHE A 341 -16.67 41.79 9.13
CA PHE A 341 -15.55 42.43 8.43
C PHE A 341 -14.50 41.39 8.00
N VAL A 342 -14.05 41.48 6.75
CA VAL A 342 -12.98 40.63 6.19
C VAL A 342 -11.89 41.54 5.63
N PRO A 343 -10.66 41.51 6.16
CA PRO A 343 -9.57 42.29 5.63
C PRO A 343 -9.11 41.74 4.28
N ARG A 344 -8.46 42.58 3.48
CA ARG A 344 -7.82 42.17 2.20
C ARG A 344 -6.87 40.99 2.35
N TYR A 345 -6.22 40.83 3.49
CA TYR A 345 -5.36 39.68 3.79
C TYR A 345 -6.07 38.32 3.83
N MET A 346 -7.40 38.30 3.92
CA MET A 346 -8.21 37.07 3.99
C MET A 346 -9.14 36.92 2.79
N SER A 347 -9.08 37.81 1.79
CA SER A 347 -9.86 37.68 0.56
C SER A 347 -9.27 36.65 -0.40
N PHE A 348 -10.06 36.19 -1.37
CA PHE A 348 -9.60 35.37 -2.49
C PHE A 348 -10.02 36.06 -3.80
N PRO A 349 -9.06 36.60 -4.60
CA PRO A 349 -7.62 36.63 -4.37
C PRO A 349 -7.23 37.44 -3.13
N ILE A 350 -6.12 37.08 -2.50
CA ILE A 350 -5.59 37.80 -1.35
C ILE A 350 -5.07 39.17 -1.79
N GLY A 351 -5.44 40.21 -1.03
CA GLY A 351 -4.97 41.57 -1.23
C GLY A 351 -3.98 42.02 -0.15
N HIS A 352 -3.32 43.14 -0.41
CA HIS A 352 -2.40 43.80 0.52
C HIS A 352 -2.84 45.25 0.78
N TYR A 353 -2.39 45.81 1.91
CA TYR A 353 -2.70 47.19 2.30
C TYR A 353 -1.59 48.20 1.99
N ASP A 354 -0.32 47.78 2.01
CA ASP A 354 0.83 48.64 1.68
C ASP A 354 1.41 48.23 0.33
N PRO A 355 1.14 48.98 -0.75
CA PRO A 355 1.61 48.65 -2.10
C PRO A 355 3.13 48.79 -2.26
N ASN A 356 3.83 49.41 -1.29
CA ASN A 356 5.29 49.53 -1.32
C ASN A 356 6.00 48.32 -0.71
N LYS A 357 5.26 47.34 -0.20
CA LYS A 357 5.79 46.14 0.45
C LYS A 357 5.34 44.89 -0.25
N THR A 358 6.17 43.87 -0.16
CA THR A 358 5.87 42.55 -0.72
C THR A 358 5.10 41.72 0.30
N LEU A 359 4.06 41.05 -0.19
CA LEU A 359 3.39 39.95 0.49
C LEU A 359 3.48 38.75 -0.46
N GLU A 360 4.39 37.83 -0.17
CA GLU A 360 4.76 36.75 -1.11
C GLU A 360 3.55 35.92 -1.56
N ILE A 361 2.63 35.60 -0.65
CA ILE A 361 1.42 34.85 -0.98
C ILE A 361 0.48 35.63 -1.93
N ALA A 362 0.40 36.96 -1.82
CA ALA A 362 -0.37 37.79 -2.74
C ALA A 362 0.25 37.83 -4.12
N ARG A 363 1.57 37.96 -4.19
CA ARG A 363 2.30 37.89 -5.46
C ARG A 363 2.13 36.52 -6.15
N ALA A 364 2.17 35.43 -5.37
CA ALA A 364 1.94 34.09 -5.88
C ALA A 364 0.49 33.92 -6.39
N SER A 365 -0.50 34.39 -5.62
CA SER A 365 -1.91 34.37 -5.99
C SER A 365 -2.18 35.17 -7.28
N GLU A 366 -1.61 36.37 -7.39
CA GLU A 366 -1.66 37.19 -8.61
C GLU A 366 -1.14 36.44 -9.85
N SER A 367 -0.05 35.68 -9.73
CA SER A 367 0.55 34.96 -10.86
C SER A 367 -0.33 33.84 -11.44
N ILE A 368 -1.34 33.38 -10.70
CA ILE A 368 -2.25 32.30 -11.13
C ILE A 368 -3.67 32.78 -11.41
N ASN A 369 -4.00 34.05 -11.16
CA ASN A 369 -5.37 34.57 -11.30
C ASN A 369 -5.93 34.33 -12.71
N ASP A 370 -5.13 34.53 -13.75
CA ASP A 370 -5.54 34.35 -15.15
C ASP A 370 -5.95 32.90 -15.49
N LEU A 371 -5.59 31.92 -14.65
CA LEU A 371 -6.02 30.52 -14.80
C LEU A 371 -7.44 30.27 -14.28
N PHE A 372 -7.99 31.19 -13.48
CA PHE A 372 -9.27 31.04 -12.76
C PHE A 372 -10.26 32.19 -13.02
N THR A 373 -9.90 33.14 -13.89
CA THR A 373 -10.78 34.16 -14.47
C THR A 373 -11.33 33.71 -15.81
#